data_AF-D0FLM0-F1
#
_entry.id   AF-D0FLM0-F1
#
_cell.length_a   1.000
_cell.length_b   1.000
_cell.length_c   1.000
_cell.angle_alpha   90.00
_cell.angle_beta   90.00
_cell.angle_gamma   90.00
#
_symmetry.space_group_name_H-M   'P 1'
#
loop_
_entity.id
_entity.type
_entity.pdbx_description
1 polymer ?
#
loop_
_entity_poly.entity_id
_entity_poly.type
_entity_poly.pdbx_seq_one_letter_code
_entity_poly.pdbx_strand_id
1 'polypeptide(L)'
;MHSFTGGGTLLSLGLTVILYTMFVWWRDVVREATYLGHHTKMVQLGLRYGMILFIVSEVMFFVAFFWAFFHSSLAPTVEIGAVWPPKGIEAIGPWEIPFLNTLILLSSGAAV
;
A
#
# COMPACT_ATOMS: atom_id res chain seq x y z
N MET A 1 22.02 -17.86 -7.86
CA MET A 1 20.68 -17.31 -8.14
C MET A 1 20.73 -16.68 -9.52
N HIS A 2 19.96 -17.22 -10.45
CA HIS A 2 20.29 -17.30 -11.88
C HIS A 2 20.62 -15.96 -12.56
N SER A 3 21.85 -15.84 -13.10
CA SER A 3 22.27 -14.73 -13.99
C SER A 3 21.60 -14.86 -15.35
N PHE A 4 20.28 -14.69 -15.41
CA PHE A 4 19.59 -14.55 -16.69
C PHE A 4 19.95 -13.19 -17.29
N THR A 5 20.58 -13.23 -18.46
CA THR A 5 20.83 -12.03 -19.28
C THR A 5 19.48 -11.42 -19.66
N GLY A 6 19.26 -10.14 -19.33
CA GLY A 6 18.03 -9.41 -19.66
C GLY A 6 16.91 -9.46 -18.60
N GLY A 7 17.15 -9.98 -17.39
CA GLY A 7 16.14 -9.99 -16.32
C GLY A 7 15.65 -8.58 -15.91
N GLY A 8 16.57 -7.62 -15.78
CA GLY A 8 16.23 -6.23 -15.47
C GLY A 8 15.37 -5.56 -16.54
N THR A 9 15.73 -5.77 -17.82
CA THR A 9 14.94 -5.25 -18.96
C THR A 9 13.55 -5.88 -19.02
N LEU A 10 13.43 -7.17 -18.70
CA LEU A 10 12.14 -7.85 -18.64
C LEU A 10 11.27 -7.31 -17.49
N LEU A 11 11.85 -7.11 -16.29
CA LEU A 11 11.15 -6.52 -15.15
C LEU A 11 10.64 -5.11 -15.48
N SER A 12 11.48 -4.25 -16.07
CA SER A 12 11.08 -2.89 -16.43
C SER A 12 10.00 -2.87 -17.51
N LEU A 13 10.11 -3.75 -18.51
CA LEU A 13 9.09 -3.88 -19.56
C LEU A 13 7.76 -4.36 -18.98
N GLY A 14 7.80 -5.41 -18.14
CA GLY A 14 6.61 -5.94 -17.47
C GLY A 14 5.91 -4.89 -16.60
N LEU A 15 6.67 -4.13 -15.79
CA LEU A 15 6.13 -3.05 -14.99
C LEU A 15 5.51 -1.95 -15.87
N THR A 16 6.18 -1.56 -16.97
CA THR A 16 5.67 -0.53 -17.90
C THR A 16 4.35 -0.98 -18.55
N VAL A 17 4.26 -2.24 -18.97
CA VAL A 17 3.04 -2.80 -19.55
C VAL A 17 1.91 -2.81 -18.53
N ILE A 18 2.16 -3.22 -17.28
CA ILE A 18 1.14 -3.19 -16.20
C ILE A 18 0.65 -1.76 -15.93
N LEU A 19 1.55 -0.78 -15.86
CA LEU A 19 1.17 0.62 -15.68
C LEU A 19 0.33 1.14 -16.86
N TYR A 20 0.71 0.78 -18.09
CA TYR A 20 -0.03 1.18 -19.29
C TYR A 20 -1.42 0.54 -19.36
N THR A 21 -1.55 -0.75 -19.04
CA THR A 21 -2.86 -1.42 -19.03
C THR A 21 -3.78 -0.85 -17.95
N MET A 22 -3.27 -0.55 -16.75
CA MET A 22 -4.06 0.13 -15.71
C MET A 22 -4.55 1.51 -16.16
N PHE A 23 -3.67 2.31 -16.79
CA PHE A 23 -4.05 3.62 -17.31
C PHE A 23 -5.15 3.53 -18.39
N VAL A 24 -4.97 2.65 -19.37
CA VAL A 24 -5.95 2.46 -20.45
C VAL A 24 -7.28 1.93 -19.92
N TRP A 25 -7.24 1.00 -18.96
CA TRP A 25 -8.44 0.47 -18.32
C TRP A 25 -9.22 1.57 -17.59
N TRP A 26 -8.58 2.34 -16.70
CA TRP A 26 -9.28 3.42 -15.99
C TRP A 26 -9.82 4.50 -16.91
N ARG A 27 -9.09 4.84 -17.99
CA ARG A 27 -9.60 5.73 -19.03
C ARG A 27 -10.92 5.21 -19.62
N ASP A 28 -11.01 3.92 -19.89
CA ASP A 28 -12.21 3.33 -20.49
C ASP A 28 -13.37 3.25 -19.48
N VAL A 29 -13.10 2.94 -18.20
CA VAL A 29 -14.12 3.04 -17.13
C VAL A 29 -14.66 4.47 -16.99
N VAL A 30 -13.79 5.48 -17.03
CA VAL A 30 -14.22 6.90 -16.99
C VAL A 30 -15.08 7.25 -18.20
N ARG A 31 -14.76 6.69 -19.39
CA ARG A 31 -15.56 6.91 -20.60
C ARG A 31 -16.94 6.28 -20.51
N GLU A 32 -17.01 5.04 -20.03
CA GLU A 32 -18.28 4.32 -19.79
C GLU A 32 -19.16 5.06 -18.78
N ALA A 33 -18.55 5.61 -17.72
CA ALA A 33 -19.25 6.36 -16.69
C ALA A 33 -19.77 7.72 -17.18
N THR A 34 -18.88 8.52 -17.79
CA THR A 34 -19.12 9.95 -18.01
C THR A 34 -19.78 10.24 -19.36
N TYR A 35 -19.35 9.54 -20.42
CA TYR A 35 -19.79 9.84 -21.78
C TYR A 35 -20.86 8.86 -22.29
N LEU A 36 -20.86 7.61 -21.80
CA LEU A 36 -21.84 6.59 -22.22
C LEU A 36 -23.00 6.39 -21.22
N GLY A 37 -22.83 6.84 -19.97
CA GLY A 37 -23.89 6.80 -18.96
C GLY A 37 -24.22 5.39 -18.43
N HIS A 38 -23.29 4.43 -18.54
CA HIS A 38 -23.55 3.03 -18.17
C HIS A 38 -23.61 2.80 -16.64
N HIS A 39 -23.19 3.77 -15.83
CA HIS A 39 -23.14 3.66 -14.37
C HIS A 39 -24.51 3.94 -13.73
N THR A 40 -25.45 3.01 -13.87
CA THR A 40 -26.75 3.06 -13.17
C THR A 40 -26.58 3.05 -11.64
N LYS A 41 -27.64 3.41 -10.89
CA LYS A 41 -27.60 3.43 -9.42
C LYS A 41 -27.13 2.10 -8.80
N MET A 42 -27.55 0.97 -9.37
CA MET A 42 -27.14 -0.36 -8.89
C MET A 42 -25.66 -0.63 -9.16
N VAL A 43 -25.14 -0.22 -10.32
CA VAL A 43 -23.70 -0.34 -10.65
C VAL A 43 -22.86 0.52 -9.71
N GLN A 44 -23.26 1.77 -9.47
CA GLN A 44 -22.55 2.65 -8.54
C GLN A 44 -22.54 2.09 -7.11
N LEU A 45 -23.63 1.49 -6.66
CA LEU A 45 -23.69 0.82 -5.37
C LEU A 45 -22.73 -0.38 -5.32
N GLY A 46 -22.68 -1.19 -6.37
CA GLY A 46 -21.73 -2.30 -6.51
C GLY A 46 -20.27 -1.83 -6.46
N LEU A 47 -19.92 -0.73 -7.15
CA LEU A 47 -18.58 -0.15 -7.11
C LEU A 47 -18.20 0.34 -5.71
N ARG A 48 -19.13 0.93 -4.95
CA ARG A 48 -18.88 1.34 -3.55
C ARG A 48 -18.58 0.13 -2.66
N TYR A 49 -19.37 -0.93 -2.75
CA TYR A 49 -19.10 -2.17 -2.01
C TYR A 49 -17.78 -2.80 -2.43
N GLY A 50 -17.48 -2.83 -3.73
CA GLY A 50 -16.21 -3.32 -4.24
C GLY A 50 -15.01 -2.56 -3.65
N MET A 51 -15.08 -1.22 -3.62
CA MET A 51 -14.01 -0.41 -3.03
C MET A 51 -13.88 -0.61 -1.52
N ILE A 52 -15.00 -0.72 -0.78
CA ILE A 52 -14.96 -1.01 0.66
C ILE A 52 -14.30 -2.37 0.92
N LEU A 53 -14.68 -3.42 0.19
CA LEU A 53 -14.10 -4.75 0.34
C LEU A 53 -12.60 -4.77 -0.02
N PHE A 54 -12.20 -4.04 -1.06
CA PHE A 54 -10.80 -3.86 -1.42
C PHE A 54 -10.01 -3.17 -0.30
N ILE A 55 -10.53 -2.08 0.28
CA ILE A 55 -9.89 -1.41 1.43
C ILE A 55 -9.79 -2.37 2.63
N VAL A 56 -10.83 -3.15 2.91
CA VAL A 56 -10.80 -4.15 3.99
C VAL A 56 -9.71 -5.20 3.74
N SER A 57 -9.52 -5.68 2.51
CA SER A 57 -8.42 -6.60 2.20
C SER A 57 -7.05 -5.97 2.43
N GLU A 58 -6.86 -4.69 2.08
CA GLU A 58 -5.60 -3.97 2.31
C GLU A 58 -5.34 -3.76 3.82
N VAL A 59 -6.37 -3.45 4.61
CA VAL A 59 -6.23 -3.37 6.07
C VAL A 59 -5.75 -4.70 6.64
N MET A 60 -6.31 -5.83 6.19
CA MET A 60 -5.87 -7.16 6.64
C MET A 60 -4.44 -7.48 6.19
N PHE A 61 -4.02 -7.03 5.01
CA PHE A 61 -2.64 -7.11 4.55
C PHE A 61 -1.69 -6.36 5.50
N PHE A 62 -2.04 -5.15 5.94
CA PHE A 62 -1.26 -4.42 6.96
C PHE A 62 -1.28 -5.09 8.34
N VAL A 63 -2.41 -5.68 8.76
CA VAL A 63 -2.49 -6.45 10.02
C VAL A 63 -1.44 -7.56 10.06
N ALA A 64 -1.15 -8.22 8.93
CA ALA A 64 -0.09 -9.24 8.89
C ALA A 64 1.30 -8.66 9.19
N PHE A 65 1.63 -7.46 8.70
CA PHE A 65 2.89 -6.79 9.03
C PHE A 65 2.95 -6.33 10.48
N PHE A 66 1.86 -5.75 11.01
CA PHE A 66 1.78 -5.39 12.42
C PHE A 66 1.92 -6.62 13.31
N TRP A 67 1.30 -7.74 12.93
CA TRP A 67 1.47 -9.01 13.64
C TRP A 67 2.94 -9.44 13.67
N ALA A 68 3.62 -9.42 12.52
CA ALA A 68 5.05 -9.76 12.45
C ALA A 68 5.89 -8.83 13.35
N PHE A 69 5.63 -7.51 13.32
CA PHE A 69 6.30 -6.54 14.18
C PHE A 69 6.07 -6.82 15.67
N PHE A 70 4.83 -7.02 16.11
CA PHE A 70 4.53 -7.29 17.52
C PHE A 70 5.08 -8.63 17.98
N HIS A 71 4.99 -9.66 17.15
CA HIS A 71 5.56 -10.98 17.47
C HIS A 71 7.07 -10.87 17.74
N SER A 72 7.81 -10.16 16.89
CA SER A 72 9.26 -10.00 17.03
C SER A 72 9.68 -9.02 18.12
N SER A 73 8.91 -7.96 18.38
CA SER A 73 9.29 -6.89 19.34
C SER A 73 8.85 -7.16 20.77
N LEU A 74 7.75 -7.88 21.00
CA LEU A 74 7.25 -8.17 22.36
C LEU A 74 8.05 -9.26 23.07
N ALA A 75 8.60 -10.21 22.32
CA ALA A 75 9.46 -11.28 22.84
C ALA A 75 10.73 -11.40 21.99
N PRO A 76 11.65 -10.41 22.08
CA PRO A 76 12.87 -10.37 21.28
C PRO A 76 13.75 -11.58 21.55
N THR A 77 14.34 -12.14 20.49
CA THR A 77 15.19 -13.33 20.60
C THR A 77 16.49 -13.03 21.35
N VAL A 78 17.11 -14.07 21.93
CA VAL A 78 18.39 -13.94 22.65
C VAL A 78 19.51 -13.44 21.72
N GLU A 79 19.43 -13.78 20.43
CA GLU A 79 20.39 -13.37 19.39
C GLU A 79 20.49 -11.84 19.24
N ILE A 80 19.38 -11.11 19.46
CA ILE A 80 19.35 -9.64 19.43
C ILE A 80 19.56 -9.00 20.82
N GLY A 81 19.91 -9.80 21.82
CA GLY A 81 20.18 -9.36 23.19
C GLY A 81 18.94 -9.28 24.09
N ALA A 82 17.83 -9.95 23.71
CA ALA A 82 16.58 -10.01 24.46
C ALA A 82 16.00 -8.64 24.85
N VAL A 83 16.25 -7.62 24.03
CA VAL A 83 15.77 -6.24 24.21
C VAL A 83 15.28 -5.68 22.89
N TRP A 84 14.29 -4.79 22.95
CA TRP A 84 13.81 -4.03 21.81
C TRP A 84 13.86 -2.52 22.12
N PRO A 85 14.42 -1.68 21.24
CA PRO A 85 15.09 -2.02 19.98
C PRO A 85 16.39 -2.83 20.20
N PRO A 86 16.83 -3.61 19.20
CA PRO A 86 18.08 -4.36 19.28
C PRO A 86 19.28 -3.46 19.60
N LYS A 87 20.25 -3.98 20.34
CA LYS A 87 21.46 -3.24 20.70
C LYS A 87 22.20 -2.78 19.43
N GLY A 88 22.61 -1.52 19.41
CA GLY A 88 23.31 -0.90 18.27
C GLY A 88 22.40 -0.32 17.19
N ILE A 89 21.07 -0.44 17.33
CA ILE A 89 20.10 0.25 16.48
C ILE A 89 19.53 1.45 17.24
N GLU A 90 19.76 2.65 16.72
CA GLU A 90 19.12 3.87 17.21
C GLU A 90 17.76 4.04 16.54
N ALA A 91 16.70 3.99 17.34
CA ALA A 91 15.34 4.20 16.84
C ALA A 91 15.13 5.68 16.47
N ILE A 92 14.44 5.93 15.36
CA ILE A 92 14.08 7.28 14.94
C ILE A 92 13.13 7.89 15.98
N GLY A 93 13.42 9.12 16.40
CA GLY A 93 12.57 9.86 17.33
C GLY A 93 11.17 10.11 16.75
N PRO A 94 10.08 9.90 17.52
CA PRO A 94 8.73 10.04 16.98
C PRO A 94 8.33 11.50 16.72
N TRP A 95 8.99 12.47 17.35
CA TRP A 95 8.59 13.89 17.40
C TRP A 95 9.16 14.77 16.30
N GLU A 96 10.04 14.23 15.46
CA GLU A 96 10.69 14.98 14.39
C GLU A 96 9.92 14.77 13.07
N ILE A 97 10.57 14.17 12.08
CA ILE A 97 9.99 13.89 10.77
C ILE A 97 8.71 13.03 10.84
N PRO A 98 8.62 11.97 11.67
CA PRO A 98 7.40 11.16 11.75
C PRO A 98 6.17 11.96 12.22
N PHE A 99 6.34 12.84 13.20
CA PHE A 99 5.26 13.70 13.69
C PHE A 99 4.81 14.70 12.63
N LEU A 100 5.76 15.35 11.94
CA LEU A 100 5.44 16.25 10.82
C LEU A 100 4.64 15.52 9.73
N ASN A 101 5.03 14.29 9.36
CA ASN A 101 4.30 13.51 8.37
C ASN A 101 2.87 13.17 8.83
N THR A 102 2.67 12.93 10.13
CA THR A 102 1.33 12.70 10.68
C THR A 102 0.47 13.96 10.58
N LEU A 103 1.02 15.13 10.88
CA LEU A 103 0.31 16.40 10.71
C LEU A 103 -0.03 16.68 9.25
N ILE A 104 0.88 16.39 8.32
CA ILE A 104 0.62 16.54 6.88
C ILE A 104 -0.55 15.65 6.46
N LEU A 105 -0.55 14.36 6.84
CA LEU A 105 -1.64 13.44 6.50
C LEU A 105 -2.97 13.81 7.16
N LEU A 106 -2.96 14.32 8.39
CA LEU A 106 -4.17 14.77 9.07
C LEU A 106 -4.73 16.03 8.40
N SER A 107 -3.86 17.00 8.08
CA SER A 107 -4.25 18.25 7.41
C SER A 107 -4.74 18.02 5.97
N SER A 108 -4.15 17.07 5.23
CA SER A 108 -4.63 16.70 3.90
C SER A 108 -6.00 16.03 3.97
N GLY A 109 -6.25 15.20 4.98
CA GLY A 109 -7.58 14.64 5.24
C GLY A 109 -8.63 15.69 5.60
N ALA A 110 -8.27 16.73 6.34
CA ALA A 110 -9.18 17.83 6.68
C ALA A 110 -9.49 18.78 5.50
N ALA A 111 -8.65 18.77 4.46
CA ALA A 111 -8.83 19.61 3.27
C ALA A 111 -9.73 18.99 2.18
N VAL A 112 -9.93 17.67 2.22
CA VAL A 112 -10.79 16.90 1.29
C VAL A 112 -12.25 16.98 1.70
#